data_AF-A0A517NB80-F1
#
_entry.id   AF-A0A517NB80-F1
#
_cell.length_a   1.000
_cell.length_b   1.000
_cell.length_c   1.000
_cell.angle_alpha   90.00
_cell.angle_beta   90.00
_cell.angle_gamma   90.00
#
_symmetry.space_group_name_H-M   'P 1'
#
loop_
_entity.id
_entity.type
_entity.pdbx_description
1 polymer ?
#
loop_
_entity_poly.entity_id
_entity_poly.type
_entity_poly.pdbx_seq_one_letter_code
_entity_poly.pdbx_strand_id
1 'polypeptide(L)'
;MTESTRSADTTSTDDIRSASPLRHVQSVDFEGPISLSLGGELSRVSCAFETWGRLNQDASNAVLVCHAISGDSHAARHDESDDPGWWEKLIGPGKAIDTDRLFVVCPNVLGGCRGTTGPSDIDPASDPPRPYGADFPRITIADMVDVQHMLAGHLGIKRWHAVVGGSLGGHQAMTWVTRYPKSAQTCVIIASSPRLTSQALGFDVIARNAIQTDPYFAGGQYYDQNHRPDTGLAIARMLGHITYLSSEAMEDKFDPDRHDPRQIASSFEQRFSVGSYLAHQGEKFTTRFDANSYVTLSMAMDLFDLGATRLQLMETFNDSDCDFLLVSFSSDWLFTPRQSRDIVAALTALNKRVTYAEITSTAGHDSFLVDRDIEQYAGIVEARLGKIETRQSDLSPVEELILSLIPSGASVLDLGCGDGNLLAALRGRGHDDLVGVEVAQANILKAAGRGLNVIDYDLNTGLPAFIDAQFDFVVLSATLQAVSNVAELFDEMLRVGKRVIVSFPNFAYRKLREDYVVRGRSPRAPGEFNYRWYDTPNRRFPSIADVLDLCREKQIEVQQEVYFDSETSAEISPEDDPNLNADTAILVISQPGSPTNP
;
A
#
# COMPACT_ATOMS: atom_id res chain seq x y z
N MET A 1 0.81 -4.93 37.97
CA MET A 1 1.95 -4.60 37.09
C MET A 1 1.50 -3.40 36.29
N THR A 2 2.09 -2.24 36.57
CA THR A 2 1.84 -0.98 35.87
C THR A 2 2.55 -1.05 34.53
N GLU A 3 1.82 -1.36 33.45
CA GLU A 3 2.26 -1.02 32.11
C GLU A 3 2.27 0.50 32.02
N SER A 4 3.48 1.06 32.08
CA SER A 4 3.75 2.38 31.55
C SER A 4 3.34 2.35 30.09
N THR A 5 2.18 2.92 29.77
CA THR A 5 1.82 3.32 28.42
C THR A 5 2.94 4.25 27.95
N ARG A 6 3.87 3.71 27.18
CA ARG A 6 4.76 4.54 26.36
C ARG A 6 3.81 5.33 25.48
N SER A 7 3.74 6.64 25.68
CA SER A 7 3.26 7.57 24.66
C SER A 7 3.91 7.12 23.35
N ALA A 8 3.11 6.56 22.46
CA ALA A 8 3.61 6.04 21.21
C ALA A 8 4.03 7.27 20.42
N ASP A 9 5.33 7.45 20.18
CA ASP A 9 5.87 8.59 19.45
C ASP A 9 5.20 8.68 18.06
N THR A 10 4.29 9.64 17.91
CA THR A 10 3.53 9.95 16.67
C THR A 10 4.20 11.07 15.89
N THR A 11 5.45 11.42 16.22
CA THR A 11 6.15 12.51 15.54
C THR A 11 6.41 12.14 14.09
N SER A 12 5.79 12.89 13.19
CA SER A 12 5.97 12.78 11.74
C SER A 12 7.30 13.44 11.34
N THR A 13 8.01 12.89 10.36
CA THR A 13 9.20 13.56 9.81
C THR A 13 8.88 14.92 9.17
N ASP A 14 7.63 15.18 8.76
CA ASP A 14 7.21 16.49 8.23
C ASP A 14 7.23 17.58 9.32
N ASP A 15 7.06 17.22 10.59
CA ASP A 15 7.04 18.16 11.73
C ASP A 15 8.42 18.79 11.98
N ILE A 16 9.51 18.12 11.62
CA ILE A 16 10.88 18.58 11.90
C ILE A 16 11.54 19.32 10.72
N ARG A 17 10.86 19.44 9.58
CA ARG A 17 11.43 20.06 8.38
C ARG A 17 11.70 21.56 8.55
N SER A 18 12.73 22.03 7.86
CA SER A 18 13.21 23.42 7.89
C SER A 18 13.09 24.10 6.53
N ALA A 19 13.27 25.42 6.51
CA ALA A 19 13.45 26.22 5.30
C ALA A 19 14.93 26.36 4.90
N SER A 20 15.83 25.55 5.49
CA SER A 20 17.25 25.59 5.20
C SER A 20 17.50 25.34 3.70
N PRO A 21 18.49 26.01 3.09
CA PRO A 21 18.90 25.70 1.73
C PRO A 21 19.29 24.22 1.58
N LEU A 22 18.79 23.58 0.53
CA LEU A 22 19.15 22.20 0.19
C LEU A 22 20.58 22.16 -0.33
N ARG A 23 21.49 21.49 0.39
CA ARG A 23 22.94 21.54 0.12
C ARG A 23 23.36 20.74 -1.11
N HIS A 24 22.64 19.66 -1.39
CA HIS A 24 22.99 18.66 -2.41
C HIS A 24 22.08 18.73 -3.64
N VAL A 25 21.17 19.71 -3.68
CA VAL A 25 20.23 19.88 -4.79
C VAL A 25 20.97 20.14 -6.11
N GLN A 26 20.56 19.43 -7.13
CA GLN A 26 20.96 19.62 -8.51
C GLN A 26 19.80 20.23 -9.29
N SER A 27 20.09 20.97 -10.34
CA SER A 27 19.06 21.48 -11.24
C SER A 27 19.40 21.23 -12.69
N VAL A 28 18.37 20.97 -13.49
CA VAL A 28 18.45 20.91 -14.95
C VAL A 28 17.38 21.80 -15.55
N ASP A 29 17.77 22.60 -16.53
CA ASP A 29 16.86 23.45 -17.30
C ASP A 29 16.40 22.74 -18.57
N PHE A 30 15.10 22.72 -18.77
CA PHE A 30 14.45 22.27 -19.99
C PHE A 30 13.89 23.46 -20.74
N GLU A 31 14.41 23.70 -21.95
CA GLU A 31 14.01 24.78 -22.85
C GLU A 31 12.95 24.31 -23.86
N GLY A 32 12.10 25.24 -24.30
CA GLY A 32 11.10 25.02 -25.34
C GLY A 32 9.68 25.00 -24.77
N PRO A 33 8.64 25.07 -25.62
CA PRO A 33 7.26 25.05 -25.14
C PRO A 33 6.95 23.67 -24.55
N ILE A 34 6.92 23.60 -23.22
CA ILE A 34 6.47 22.43 -22.47
C ILE A 34 4.95 22.53 -22.37
N SER A 35 4.26 21.80 -23.24
CA SER A 35 2.80 21.79 -23.29
C SER A 35 2.19 21.19 -22.03
N LEU A 36 1.12 21.81 -21.54
CA LEU A 36 0.41 21.37 -20.33
C LEU A 36 -0.90 20.68 -20.68
N SER A 37 -1.33 19.76 -19.82
CA SER A 37 -2.47 18.86 -20.02
C SER A 37 -3.80 19.59 -20.12
N LEU A 38 -3.94 20.74 -19.46
CA LEU A 38 -5.13 21.60 -19.52
C LEU A 38 -5.04 22.70 -20.60
N GLY A 39 -4.01 22.64 -21.45
CA GLY A 39 -3.67 23.68 -22.42
C GLY A 39 -2.76 24.76 -21.82
N GLY A 40 -2.11 25.52 -22.72
CA GLY A 40 -1.01 26.42 -22.35
C GLY A 40 0.35 25.72 -22.40
N GLU A 41 1.41 26.48 -22.13
CA GLU A 41 2.79 26.02 -22.17
C GLU A 41 3.67 26.78 -21.17
N LEU A 42 4.75 26.15 -20.72
CA LEU A 42 5.87 26.81 -20.05
C LEU A 42 7.03 26.91 -21.05
N SER A 43 7.61 28.09 -21.20
CA SER A 43 8.73 28.33 -22.14
C SER A 43 10.05 27.73 -21.67
N ARG A 44 10.18 27.55 -20.35
CA ARG A 44 11.30 26.92 -19.66
C ARG A 44 10.83 26.33 -18.34
N VAL A 45 11.37 25.16 -17.97
CA VAL A 45 11.23 24.56 -16.64
C VAL A 45 12.61 24.22 -16.10
N SER A 46 12.96 24.79 -14.94
CA SER A 46 14.03 24.30 -14.08
C SER A 46 13.49 23.16 -13.23
N CYS A 47 14.09 21.98 -13.28
CA CYS A 47 13.76 20.84 -12.44
C CYS A 47 14.86 20.64 -11.39
N ALA A 48 14.52 20.80 -10.12
CA ALA A 48 15.39 20.52 -9.00
C ALA A 48 15.22 19.08 -8.53
N PHE A 49 16.33 18.39 -8.27
CA PHE A 49 16.33 17.01 -7.83
C PHE A 49 17.57 16.66 -7.01
N GLU A 50 17.48 15.58 -6.23
CA GLU A 50 18.61 14.98 -5.53
C GLU A 50 18.74 13.50 -5.89
N THR A 51 19.94 12.97 -5.75
CA THR A 51 20.26 11.58 -6.10
C THR A 51 21.11 10.89 -5.04
N TRP A 52 20.84 9.62 -4.76
CA TRP A 52 21.64 8.79 -3.86
C TRP A 52 22.07 7.49 -4.54
N GLY A 53 23.22 6.96 -4.12
CA GLY A 53 23.80 5.75 -4.72
C GLY A 53 24.41 6.00 -6.10
N ARG A 54 24.62 4.92 -6.88
CA ARG A 54 25.30 4.98 -8.17
C ARG A 54 24.50 4.28 -9.27
N LEU A 55 24.21 5.01 -10.35
CA LEU A 55 23.57 4.45 -11.54
C LEU A 55 24.50 3.42 -12.20
N ASN A 56 23.97 2.23 -12.46
CA ASN A 56 24.71 1.18 -13.16
C ASN A 56 24.75 1.42 -14.68
N GLN A 57 25.56 0.64 -15.40
CA GLN A 57 25.87 0.88 -16.82
C GLN A 57 24.63 0.82 -17.73
N ASP A 58 23.64 0.00 -17.40
CA ASP A 58 22.40 -0.17 -18.16
C ASP A 58 21.21 0.60 -17.57
N ALA A 59 21.46 1.43 -16.54
CA ALA A 59 20.47 2.20 -15.80
C ALA A 59 19.33 1.37 -15.17
N SER A 60 19.50 0.05 -15.03
CA SER A 60 18.45 -0.86 -14.54
C SER A 60 18.19 -0.78 -13.04
N ASN A 61 19.04 -0.09 -12.25
CA ASN A 61 18.90 0.03 -10.79
C ASN A 61 18.31 1.38 -10.33
N ALA A 62 17.75 2.18 -11.25
CA ALA A 62 17.22 3.51 -10.92
C ALA A 62 15.85 3.45 -10.24
N VAL A 63 15.66 4.15 -9.12
CA VAL A 63 14.38 4.26 -8.40
C VAL A 63 13.96 5.72 -8.33
N LEU A 64 12.74 6.02 -8.77
CA LEU A 64 12.13 7.34 -8.65
C LEU A 64 11.32 7.42 -7.36
N VAL A 65 11.62 8.41 -6.52
CA VAL A 65 10.88 8.71 -5.29
C VAL A 65 10.07 9.99 -5.50
N CYS A 66 8.75 9.87 -5.45
CA CYS A 66 7.79 10.96 -5.61
C CYS A 66 7.33 11.46 -4.24
N HIS A 67 7.56 12.74 -3.94
CA HIS A 67 7.24 13.31 -2.62
C HIS A 67 5.75 13.69 -2.48
N ALA A 68 5.28 13.82 -1.23
CA ALA A 68 3.93 14.26 -0.87
C ALA A 68 3.71 15.78 -1.03
N ILE A 69 2.52 16.32 -0.75
CA ILE A 69 2.16 17.73 -1.05
C ILE A 69 3.11 18.78 -0.45
N SER A 70 3.58 18.57 0.78
CA SER A 70 4.50 19.48 1.47
C SER A 70 5.98 19.10 1.30
N GLY A 71 6.25 18.01 0.57
CA GLY A 71 7.55 17.40 0.28
C GLY A 71 8.52 18.29 -0.50
N ASP A 72 9.75 17.83 -0.67
CA ASP A 72 10.71 18.38 -1.64
C ASP A 72 11.66 17.26 -2.13
N SER A 73 12.71 17.64 -2.89
CA SER A 73 13.71 16.69 -3.38
C SER A 73 14.51 16.00 -2.27
N HIS A 74 14.52 16.51 -1.03
CA HIS A 74 15.43 16.06 0.01
C HIS A 74 14.86 14.89 0.82
N ALA A 75 14.91 13.69 0.23
CA ALA A 75 14.30 12.49 0.78
C ALA A 75 15.10 11.82 1.92
N ALA A 76 16.43 11.94 1.92
CA ALA A 76 17.32 11.44 2.96
C ALA A 76 18.60 12.27 3.03
N ARG A 77 19.26 12.28 4.19
CA ARG A 77 20.55 12.96 4.36
C ARG A 77 21.63 12.33 3.45
N HIS A 78 22.52 13.15 2.89
CA HIS A 78 23.67 12.64 2.10
C HIS A 78 24.85 12.20 2.97
N ASP A 79 25.06 12.90 4.09
CA ASP A 79 26.10 12.60 5.08
C ASP A 79 25.69 13.08 6.47
N GLU A 80 26.55 12.88 7.48
CA GLU A 80 26.26 13.26 8.88
C GLU A 80 26.11 14.76 9.11
N SER A 81 26.58 15.59 8.18
CA SER A 81 26.52 17.05 8.28
C SER A 81 25.26 17.65 7.65
N ASP A 82 24.51 16.83 6.91
CA ASP A 82 23.28 17.20 6.22
C ASP A 82 22.05 17.04 7.12
N ASP A 83 21.00 17.81 6.83
CA ASP A 83 19.74 17.73 7.59
C ASP A 83 19.08 16.36 7.32
N PRO A 84 18.28 15.82 8.25
CA PRO A 84 17.51 14.59 7.98
C PRO A 84 16.45 14.84 6.90
N GLY A 85 16.34 13.91 5.95
CA GLY A 85 15.34 13.99 4.89
C GLY A 85 13.94 13.56 5.34
N TRP A 86 12.93 13.83 4.50
CA TRP A 86 11.54 13.53 4.85
C TRP A 86 11.22 12.02 4.87
N TRP A 87 12.03 11.18 4.23
CA TRP A 87 11.90 9.71 4.27
C TRP A 87 13.14 9.02 4.83
N GLU A 88 13.81 9.68 5.78
CA GLU A 88 15.09 9.29 6.34
C GLU A 88 15.17 7.83 6.80
N LYS A 89 14.10 7.25 7.37
CA LYS A 89 14.13 5.85 7.82
C LYS A 89 14.03 4.81 6.70
N LEU A 90 13.52 5.19 5.53
CA LEU A 90 13.28 4.26 4.42
C LEU A 90 14.44 4.25 3.41
N ILE A 91 15.11 5.40 3.20
CA ILE A 91 16.12 5.59 2.17
C ILE A 91 17.52 5.76 2.77
N GLY A 92 18.48 4.97 2.27
CA GLY A 92 19.90 5.06 2.66
C GLY A 92 20.62 3.71 2.63
N PRO A 93 21.91 3.69 3.01
CA PRO A 93 22.73 2.46 2.98
C PRO A 93 22.12 1.36 3.85
N GLY A 94 21.84 0.20 3.25
CA GLY A 94 21.27 -0.98 3.92
C GLY A 94 19.83 -0.81 4.43
N LYS A 95 19.12 0.27 4.06
CA LYS A 95 17.69 0.46 4.37
C LYS A 95 16.82 -0.17 3.28
N ALA A 96 15.49 -0.11 3.43
CA ALA A 96 14.57 -0.73 2.48
C ALA A 96 14.73 -0.24 1.04
N ILE A 97 14.95 1.06 0.87
CA ILE A 97 15.44 1.65 -0.39
C ILE A 97 16.95 1.81 -0.25
N ASP A 98 17.66 0.71 -0.50
CA ASP A 98 19.09 0.57 -0.27
C ASP A 98 19.94 1.33 -1.29
N THR A 99 20.54 2.44 -0.88
CA THR A 99 21.39 3.27 -1.75
C THR A 99 22.77 2.67 -2.04
N ASP A 100 23.16 1.58 -1.37
CA ASP A 100 24.37 0.82 -1.74
C ASP A 100 24.14 -0.01 -3.01
N ARG A 101 22.87 -0.25 -3.38
CA ARG A 101 22.45 -1.09 -4.50
C ARG A 101 21.67 -0.34 -5.57
N LEU A 102 20.85 0.62 -5.16
CA LEU A 102 19.93 1.37 -6.00
C LEU A 102 20.46 2.78 -6.25
N PHE A 103 20.10 3.33 -7.41
CA PHE A 103 20.29 4.74 -7.71
C PHE A 103 18.96 5.47 -7.51
N VAL A 104 18.82 6.16 -6.40
CA VAL A 104 17.58 6.85 -6.02
C VAL A 104 17.59 8.25 -6.60
N VAL A 105 16.48 8.68 -7.20
CA VAL A 105 16.25 10.03 -7.71
C VAL A 105 14.99 10.60 -7.07
N CYS A 106 15.06 11.76 -6.45
CA CYS A 106 13.90 12.46 -5.91
C CYS A 106 13.84 13.89 -6.48
N PRO A 107 12.96 14.17 -7.46
CA PRO A 107 12.72 15.51 -7.95
C PRO A 107 11.72 16.27 -7.08
N ASN A 108 11.90 17.57 -6.93
CA ASN A 108 10.83 18.44 -6.48
C ASN A 108 9.80 18.61 -7.61
N VAL A 109 8.51 18.55 -7.29
CA VAL A 109 7.44 18.59 -8.30
C VAL A 109 7.31 19.95 -9.01
N LEU A 110 6.87 19.93 -10.27
CA LEU A 110 6.40 21.12 -10.99
C LEU A 110 5.29 21.82 -10.19
N GLY A 111 5.34 23.15 -10.08
CA GLY A 111 4.41 23.93 -9.26
C GLY A 111 4.77 23.98 -7.77
N GLY A 112 5.81 23.27 -7.34
CA GLY A 112 6.37 23.35 -5.99
C GLY A 112 7.07 24.69 -5.71
N CYS A 113 7.76 24.78 -4.57
CA CYS A 113 8.48 25.99 -4.13
C CYS A 113 9.89 25.70 -3.60
N ARG A 114 10.47 24.55 -3.98
CA ARG A 114 11.76 24.05 -3.50
C ARG A 114 12.70 23.74 -4.68
N GLY A 115 12.82 24.69 -5.60
CA GLY A 115 13.80 24.70 -6.69
C GLY A 115 13.26 24.33 -8.08
N THR A 116 12.25 23.47 -8.16
CA THR A 116 11.55 23.22 -9.45
C THR A 116 10.59 24.36 -9.74
N THR A 117 10.51 24.77 -11.01
CA THR A 117 9.66 25.87 -11.48
C THR A 117 8.24 25.78 -10.93
N GLY A 118 7.83 26.85 -10.25
CA GLY A 118 6.51 27.05 -9.69
C GLY A 118 6.12 28.53 -9.66
N PRO A 119 4.99 28.87 -9.00
CA PRO A 119 4.45 30.22 -8.99
C PRO A 119 5.40 31.31 -8.45
N SER A 120 6.35 30.95 -7.57
CA SER A 120 7.32 31.89 -7.02
C SER A 120 8.49 32.22 -7.97
N ASP A 121 8.67 31.46 -9.05
CA ASP A 121 9.76 31.69 -10.01
C ASP A 121 9.43 32.82 -10.97
N ILE A 122 10.47 33.44 -11.52
CA ILE A 122 10.33 34.55 -12.47
C ILE A 122 9.72 34.05 -13.78
N ASP A 123 8.66 34.71 -14.25
CA ASP A 123 8.07 34.47 -15.55
C ASP A 123 8.98 35.06 -16.66
N PRO A 124 9.58 34.24 -17.54
CA PRO A 124 10.42 34.73 -18.63
C PRO A 124 9.68 35.62 -19.64
N ALA A 125 8.35 35.53 -19.71
CA ALA A 125 7.52 36.35 -20.58
C ALA A 125 7.13 37.71 -19.96
N SER A 126 7.39 37.91 -18.66
CA SER A 126 7.04 39.14 -17.97
C SER A 126 8.00 40.29 -18.25
N ASP A 127 7.46 41.47 -18.53
CA ASP A 127 8.20 42.73 -18.68
C ASP A 127 7.50 43.85 -17.86
N PRO A 128 8.08 44.34 -16.74
CA PRO A 128 9.38 43.94 -16.17
C PRO A 128 9.36 42.51 -15.59
N PRO A 129 10.54 41.89 -15.36
CA PRO A 129 10.64 40.56 -14.76
C PRO A 129 9.97 40.52 -13.39
N ARG A 130 9.00 39.62 -13.22
CA ARG A 130 8.31 39.35 -11.95
C ARG A 130 8.00 37.87 -11.80
N PRO A 131 7.73 37.39 -10.57
CA PRO A 131 7.24 36.03 -10.38
C PRO A 131 5.95 35.76 -11.16
N TYR A 132 5.74 34.51 -11.59
CA TYR A 132 4.48 34.11 -12.23
C TYR A 132 3.27 34.48 -11.35
N GLY A 133 3.33 34.12 -10.08
CA GLY A 133 2.23 34.25 -9.13
C GLY A 133 0.93 33.70 -9.67
N ALA A 134 -0.08 34.56 -9.81
CA ALA A 134 -1.39 34.19 -10.34
C ALA A 134 -1.38 33.78 -11.83
N ASP A 135 -0.34 34.17 -12.57
CA ASP A 135 -0.19 33.85 -14.00
C ASP A 135 0.47 32.48 -14.22
N PHE A 136 0.89 31.79 -13.14
CA PHE A 136 1.37 30.42 -13.25
C PHE A 136 0.24 29.53 -13.79
N PRO A 137 0.48 28.75 -14.85
CA PRO A 137 -0.59 27.98 -15.46
C PRO A 137 -1.10 26.90 -14.51
N ARG A 138 -2.39 26.56 -14.64
CA ARG A 138 -2.93 25.39 -13.93
C ARG A 138 -2.29 24.13 -14.48
N ILE A 139 -1.73 23.34 -13.58
CA ILE A 139 -1.10 22.06 -13.87
C ILE A 139 -1.90 20.90 -13.29
N THR A 140 -1.59 19.71 -13.77
CA THR A 140 -2.12 18.42 -13.32
C THR A 140 -0.99 17.53 -12.84
N ILE A 141 -1.32 16.39 -12.23
CA ILE A 141 -0.32 15.36 -11.90
C ILE A 141 0.40 14.83 -13.15
N ALA A 142 -0.27 14.79 -14.31
CA ALA A 142 0.35 14.40 -15.58
C ALA A 142 1.47 15.37 -15.99
N ASP A 143 1.30 16.68 -15.76
CA ASP A 143 2.32 17.68 -16.07
C ASP A 143 3.54 17.56 -15.14
N MET A 144 3.32 17.21 -13.87
CA MET A 144 4.41 16.89 -12.94
C MET A 144 5.21 15.68 -13.42
N VAL A 145 4.50 14.62 -13.86
CA VAL A 145 5.11 13.39 -14.38
C VAL A 145 5.82 13.63 -15.71
N ASP A 146 5.32 14.49 -16.58
CA ASP A 146 5.97 14.85 -17.85
C ASP A 146 7.34 15.51 -17.59
N VAL A 147 7.43 16.41 -16.61
CA VAL A 147 8.73 17.01 -16.20
C VAL A 147 9.66 15.94 -15.61
N GLN A 148 9.15 15.01 -14.80
CA GLN A 148 9.94 13.89 -14.29
C GLN A 148 10.40 12.95 -15.42
N HIS A 149 9.61 12.80 -16.48
CA HIS A 149 9.97 12.04 -17.66
C HIS A 149 11.11 12.69 -18.46
N MET A 150 11.09 14.02 -18.57
CA MET A 150 12.21 14.79 -19.13
C MET A 150 13.48 14.61 -18.30
N LEU A 151 13.37 14.62 -16.96
CA LEU A 151 14.49 14.31 -16.06
C LEU A 151 15.01 12.88 -16.24
N ALA A 152 14.13 11.89 -16.38
CA ALA A 152 14.53 10.51 -16.68
C ALA A 152 15.36 10.43 -17.97
N GLY A 153 14.91 11.13 -19.02
CA GLY A 153 15.65 11.25 -20.28
C GLY A 153 17.02 11.91 -20.13
N HIS A 154 17.11 12.99 -19.33
CA HIS A 154 18.36 13.67 -19.02
C HIS A 154 19.36 12.76 -18.30
N LEU A 155 18.89 11.95 -17.35
CA LEU A 155 19.70 11.00 -16.59
C LEU A 155 20.00 9.70 -17.35
N GLY A 156 19.46 9.52 -18.55
CA GLY A 156 19.64 8.31 -19.37
C GLY A 156 18.82 7.10 -18.91
N ILE A 157 17.78 7.32 -18.10
CA ILE A 157 16.93 6.28 -17.52
C ILE A 157 15.71 6.06 -18.43
N LYS A 158 15.62 4.87 -19.02
CA LYS A 158 14.51 4.50 -19.92
C LYS A 158 13.39 3.75 -19.21
N ARG A 159 13.74 2.97 -18.19
CA ARG A 159 12.82 2.20 -17.37
C ARG A 159 13.32 2.20 -15.94
N TRP A 160 12.52 2.73 -15.03
CA TRP A 160 12.76 2.70 -13.60
C TRP A 160 12.70 1.26 -13.10
N HIS A 161 13.63 0.91 -12.21
CA HIS A 161 13.50 -0.26 -11.35
C HIS A 161 12.20 -0.16 -10.55
N ALA A 162 11.95 1.00 -9.96
CA ALA A 162 10.67 1.29 -9.35
C ALA A 162 10.32 2.78 -9.37
N VAL A 163 9.03 3.07 -9.37
CA VAL A 163 8.48 4.39 -9.01
C VAL A 163 7.74 4.22 -7.69
N VAL A 164 8.13 5.01 -6.69
CA VAL A 164 7.67 4.91 -5.30
C VAL A 164 7.09 6.25 -4.88
N GLY A 165 5.90 6.26 -4.27
CA GLY A 165 5.33 7.50 -3.77
C GLY A 165 4.24 7.32 -2.72
N GLY A 166 4.26 8.23 -1.74
CA GLY A 166 3.26 8.35 -0.67
C GLY A 166 2.31 9.52 -0.93
N SER A 167 1.01 9.41 -0.61
CA SER A 167 0.05 10.53 -0.72
C SER A 167 -0.02 11.09 -2.16
N LEU A 168 0.23 12.39 -2.37
CA LEU A 168 0.45 13.00 -3.69
C LEU A 168 1.53 12.27 -4.52
N GLY A 169 2.56 11.75 -3.87
CA GLY A 169 3.56 10.89 -4.51
C GLY A 169 2.97 9.64 -5.13
N GLY A 170 1.94 9.06 -4.50
CA GLY A 170 1.22 7.91 -5.04
C GLY A 170 0.43 8.25 -6.31
N HIS A 171 -0.18 9.45 -6.38
CA HIS A 171 -0.81 9.94 -7.61
C HIS A 171 0.20 10.05 -8.76
N GLN A 172 1.41 10.56 -8.48
CA GLN A 172 2.49 10.64 -9.45
C GLN A 172 2.93 9.24 -9.91
N ALA A 173 3.14 8.30 -8.97
CA ALA A 173 3.54 6.93 -9.28
C ALA A 173 2.51 6.20 -10.15
N MET A 174 1.22 6.32 -9.84
CA MET A 174 0.16 5.76 -10.68
C MET A 174 0.12 6.42 -12.06
N THR A 175 0.26 7.75 -12.13
CA THR A 175 0.28 8.49 -13.41
C THR A 175 1.45 8.05 -14.30
N TRP A 176 2.62 7.77 -13.72
CA TRP A 176 3.76 7.22 -14.47
C TRP A 176 3.42 5.93 -15.20
N VAL A 177 2.80 4.97 -14.53
CA VAL A 177 2.54 3.64 -15.09
C VAL A 177 1.29 3.58 -15.95
N THR A 178 0.36 4.53 -15.81
CA THR A 178 -0.80 4.62 -16.73
C THR A 178 -0.47 5.44 -17.98
N ARG A 179 0.37 6.48 -17.87
CA ARG A 179 0.77 7.33 -19.00
C ARG A 179 1.94 6.76 -19.80
N TYR A 180 2.89 6.12 -19.13
CA TYR A 180 4.05 5.48 -19.73
C TYR A 180 4.14 4.01 -19.31
N PRO A 181 3.33 3.11 -19.90
CA PRO A 181 3.10 1.79 -19.31
C PRO A 181 4.31 0.87 -19.15
N LYS A 182 5.37 1.11 -19.94
CA LYS A 182 6.63 0.34 -19.90
C LYS A 182 7.75 1.03 -19.15
N SER A 183 7.46 2.12 -18.44
CA SER A 183 8.45 2.99 -17.81
C SER A 183 8.95 2.51 -16.45
N ALA A 184 8.33 1.50 -15.84
CA ALA A 184 8.73 0.96 -14.53
C ALA A 184 8.68 -0.57 -14.52
N GLN A 185 9.46 -1.21 -13.65
CA GLN A 185 9.27 -2.63 -13.31
C GLN A 185 8.29 -2.78 -12.15
N THR A 186 8.35 -1.86 -11.19
CA THR A 186 7.51 -1.85 -9.99
C THR A 186 6.89 -0.46 -9.74
N CYS A 187 5.62 -0.42 -9.36
CA CYS A 187 4.93 0.75 -8.84
C CYS A 187 4.59 0.54 -7.37
N VAL A 188 5.09 1.40 -6.48
CA VAL A 188 4.84 1.35 -5.04
C VAL A 188 4.00 2.55 -4.63
N ILE A 189 2.80 2.28 -4.13
CA ILE A 189 1.78 3.27 -3.79
C ILE A 189 1.52 3.16 -2.29
N ILE A 190 1.80 4.23 -1.54
CA ILE A 190 1.67 4.25 -0.08
C ILE A 190 0.69 5.35 0.33
N ALA A 191 -0.28 5.06 1.19
CA ALA A 191 -1.27 6.03 1.68
C ALA A 191 -1.84 6.93 0.55
N SER A 192 -2.37 6.33 -0.51
CA SER A 192 -2.86 7.07 -1.69
C SER A 192 -4.14 6.43 -2.24
N SER A 193 -4.77 7.09 -3.22
CA SER A 193 -6.08 6.72 -3.75
C SER A 193 -6.18 7.07 -5.24
N PRO A 194 -7.15 6.50 -5.98
CA PRO A 194 -7.30 6.83 -7.40
C PRO A 194 -7.90 8.23 -7.63
N ARG A 195 -8.42 8.86 -6.57
CA ARG A 195 -9.06 10.19 -6.56
C ARG A 195 -9.33 10.62 -5.12
N LEU A 196 -9.40 11.92 -4.85
CA LEU A 196 -9.84 12.42 -3.55
C LEU A 196 -11.32 12.14 -3.28
N THR A 197 -11.66 11.95 -2.00
CA THR A 197 -13.05 11.89 -1.55
C THR A 197 -13.68 13.28 -1.54
N SER A 198 -15.02 13.37 -1.60
CA SER A 198 -15.72 14.66 -1.48
C SER A 198 -15.40 15.38 -0.16
N GLN A 199 -15.12 14.63 0.91
CA GLN A 199 -14.72 15.19 2.19
C GLN A 199 -13.32 15.81 2.12
N ALA A 200 -12.33 15.10 1.56
CA ALA A 200 -10.98 15.60 1.35
C ALA A 200 -10.98 16.87 0.48
N LEU A 201 -11.70 16.83 -0.66
CA LEU A 201 -11.95 17.99 -1.52
C LEU A 201 -12.54 19.18 -0.75
N GLY A 202 -13.47 18.93 0.17
CA GLY A 202 -14.06 19.97 1.01
C GLY A 202 -13.04 20.70 1.89
N PHE A 203 -12.09 19.97 2.47
CA PHE A 203 -10.99 20.56 3.24
C PHE A 203 -10.07 21.41 2.37
N ASP A 204 -9.70 20.90 1.19
CA ASP A 204 -8.84 21.63 0.24
C ASP A 204 -9.50 22.93 -0.25
N VAL A 205 -10.81 22.93 -0.48
CA VAL A 205 -11.57 24.15 -0.81
C VAL A 205 -11.52 25.17 0.33
N ILE A 206 -11.69 24.75 1.58
CA ILE A 206 -11.60 25.65 2.74
C ILE A 206 -10.18 26.21 2.88
N ALA A 207 -9.16 25.37 2.74
CA ALA A 207 -7.76 25.77 2.81
C ALA A 207 -7.41 26.82 1.74
N ARG A 208 -7.80 26.58 0.48
CA ARG A 208 -7.61 27.57 -0.60
C ARG A 208 -8.39 28.85 -0.36
N ASN A 209 -9.63 28.78 0.13
CA ASN A 209 -10.38 29.98 0.48
C ASN A 209 -9.69 30.79 1.58
N ALA A 210 -9.11 30.15 2.59
CA ALA A 210 -8.37 30.83 3.65
C ALA A 210 -7.17 31.61 3.07
N ILE A 211 -6.42 31.02 2.14
CA ILE A 211 -5.33 31.69 1.43
C ILE A 211 -5.85 32.83 0.54
N GLN A 212 -6.81 32.55 -0.33
CA GLN A 212 -7.25 33.48 -1.37
C GLN A 212 -8.04 34.67 -0.84
N THR A 213 -8.61 34.55 0.36
CA THR A 213 -9.32 35.65 1.05
C THR A 213 -8.45 36.39 2.06
N ASP A 214 -7.19 35.98 2.25
CA ASP A 214 -6.23 36.74 3.05
C ASP A 214 -6.04 38.14 2.42
N PRO A 215 -6.14 39.23 3.20
CA PRO A 215 -5.97 40.59 2.68
C PRO A 215 -4.63 40.84 1.97
N TYR A 216 -3.61 40.05 2.28
CA TYR A 216 -2.27 40.14 1.68
C TYR A 216 -2.05 39.15 0.53
N PHE A 217 -3.06 38.36 0.13
CA PHE A 217 -2.95 37.49 -1.04
C PHE A 217 -2.86 38.28 -2.34
N ALA A 218 -3.46 39.47 -2.40
CA ALA A 218 -3.39 40.39 -3.55
C ALA A 218 -3.65 39.69 -4.91
N GLY A 219 -4.65 38.82 -4.95
CA GLY A 219 -5.01 38.06 -6.15
C GLY A 219 -3.91 37.12 -6.67
N GLY A 220 -2.96 36.72 -5.82
CA GLY A 220 -1.82 35.87 -6.16
C GLY A 220 -0.57 36.64 -6.59
N GLN A 221 -0.60 37.98 -6.58
CA GLN A 221 0.54 38.84 -6.96
C GLN A 221 1.12 39.57 -5.74
N TYR A 222 1.47 38.80 -4.70
CA TYR A 222 1.94 39.32 -3.40
C TYR A 222 3.48 39.40 -3.27
N TYR A 223 4.26 38.93 -4.24
CA TYR A 223 5.71 38.76 -4.08
C TYR A 223 6.50 40.05 -3.89
N ASP A 224 6.05 41.16 -4.50
CA ASP A 224 6.69 42.48 -4.38
C ASP A 224 6.15 43.30 -3.20
N GLN A 225 5.31 42.70 -2.35
CA GLN A 225 4.68 43.38 -1.22
C GLN A 225 5.43 43.12 0.09
N ASN A 226 5.27 44.04 1.04
CA ASN A 226 5.86 43.92 2.38
C ASN A 226 5.19 42.84 3.24
N HIS A 227 3.99 42.42 2.87
CA HIS A 227 3.21 41.41 3.59
C HIS A 227 2.83 40.29 2.64
N ARG A 228 2.81 39.06 3.17
CA ARG A 228 2.43 37.83 2.47
C ARG A 228 1.13 37.29 3.08
N PRO A 229 0.39 36.40 2.38
CA PRO A 229 -0.82 35.78 2.89
C PRO A 229 -0.54 34.70 3.95
N ASP A 230 0.30 35.02 4.93
CA ASP A 230 0.80 34.09 5.94
C ASP A 230 -0.33 33.62 6.86
N THR A 231 -1.34 34.46 7.11
CA THR A 231 -2.47 34.07 7.97
C THR A 231 -3.32 33.00 7.28
N GLY A 232 -3.67 33.23 6.01
CA GLY A 232 -4.39 32.27 5.19
C GLY A 232 -3.64 30.96 5.00
N LEU A 233 -2.33 31.02 4.72
CA LEU A 233 -1.47 29.84 4.56
C LEU A 233 -1.32 29.04 5.87
N ALA A 234 -1.16 29.73 7.01
CA ALA A 234 -1.12 29.06 8.31
C ALA A 234 -2.44 28.35 8.62
N ILE A 235 -3.60 28.97 8.38
CA ILE A 235 -4.92 28.34 8.55
C ILE A 235 -5.06 27.11 7.65
N ALA A 236 -4.65 27.22 6.38
CA ALA A 236 -4.64 26.09 5.45
C ALA A 236 -3.79 24.92 5.98
N ARG A 237 -2.60 25.21 6.54
CA ARG A 237 -1.76 24.19 7.17
C ARG A 237 -2.42 23.59 8.41
N MET A 238 -3.02 24.38 9.28
CA MET A 238 -3.71 23.86 10.47
C MET A 238 -4.82 22.90 10.08
N LEU A 239 -5.60 23.24 9.05
CA LEU A 239 -6.65 22.39 8.54
C LEU A 239 -6.10 21.08 7.99
N GLY A 240 -5.07 21.15 7.14
CA GLY A 240 -4.38 19.96 6.61
C GLY A 240 -3.82 19.08 7.74
N HIS A 241 -3.19 19.68 8.75
CA HIS A 241 -2.60 18.94 9.88
C HIS A 241 -3.64 18.12 10.67
N ILE A 242 -4.86 18.61 10.78
CA ILE A 242 -5.98 17.85 11.39
C ILE A 242 -6.34 16.66 10.51
N THR A 243 -6.32 16.81 9.18
CA THR A 243 -6.61 15.72 8.24
C THR A 243 -5.54 14.64 8.19
N TYR A 244 -4.32 14.96 8.61
CA TYR A 244 -3.22 14.00 8.56
C TYR A 244 -3.17 13.05 9.76
N LEU A 245 -3.84 13.42 10.86
CA LEU A 245 -3.86 12.66 12.10
C LEU A 245 -5.18 11.91 12.28
N SER A 246 -5.15 10.77 12.97
CA SER A 246 -6.38 10.08 13.39
C SER A 246 -7.00 10.76 14.62
N SER A 247 -8.27 10.46 14.89
CA SER A 247 -8.93 10.90 16.13
C SER A 247 -8.19 10.42 17.39
N GLU A 248 -7.74 9.16 17.39
CA GLU A 248 -6.99 8.57 18.51
C GLU A 248 -5.64 9.28 18.71
N ALA A 249 -4.89 9.56 17.64
CA ALA A 249 -3.64 10.31 17.75
C ALA A 249 -3.84 11.74 18.27
N MET A 250 -4.95 12.39 17.89
CA MET A 250 -5.30 13.71 18.41
C MET A 250 -5.65 13.64 19.91
N GLU A 251 -6.45 12.66 20.33
CA GLU A 251 -6.79 12.45 21.75
C GLU A 251 -5.54 12.17 22.59
N ASP A 252 -4.73 11.19 22.19
CA ASP A 252 -3.49 10.83 22.89
C ASP A 252 -2.51 12.00 23.02
N LYS A 253 -2.43 12.84 21.99
CA LYS A 253 -1.48 13.97 21.94
C LYS A 253 -1.94 15.17 22.74
N PHE A 254 -3.25 15.44 22.83
CA PHE A 254 -3.77 16.72 23.34
C PHE A 254 -4.70 16.60 24.54
N ASP A 255 -5.36 15.47 24.80
CA ASP A 255 -6.23 15.34 25.98
C ASP A 255 -5.47 15.35 27.33
N PRO A 256 -4.25 14.77 27.45
CA PRO A 256 -3.51 14.79 28.72
C PRO A 256 -3.23 16.20 29.27
N ASP A 257 -3.00 17.17 28.39
CA ASP A 257 -2.64 18.55 28.72
C ASP A 257 -3.62 19.58 28.11
N ARG A 258 -4.86 19.15 27.80
CA ARG A 258 -5.87 19.93 27.06
C ARG A 258 -6.01 21.38 27.50
N HIS A 259 -5.95 21.62 28.81
CA HIS A 259 -6.14 22.92 29.45
C HIS A 259 -4.84 23.63 29.84
N ASP A 260 -3.67 23.11 29.44
CA ASP A 260 -2.34 23.68 29.69
C ASP A 260 -1.63 24.05 28.38
N PRO A 261 -2.11 25.07 27.64
CA PRO A 261 -1.52 25.46 26.37
C PRO A 261 -0.13 26.05 26.53
N ARG A 262 0.76 25.73 25.57
CA ARG A 262 2.10 26.34 25.51
C ARG A 262 1.96 27.83 25.24
N GLN A 263 2.71 28.63 25.98
CA GLN A 263 2.76 30.08 25.79
C GLN A 263 3.67 30.40 24.59
N ILE A 264 3.05 30.57 23.41
CA ILE A 264 3.75 30.96 22.18
C ILE A 264 3.22 32.30 21.68
N ALA A 265 4.11 33.15 21.15
CA ALA A 265 3.71 34.41 20.55
C ALA A 265 3.08 34.13 19.18
N SER A 266 1.74 34.13 19.11
CA SER A 266 1.00 33.94 17.86
C SER A 266 -0.29 34.77 17.88
N SER A 267 -0.75 35.18 16.70
CA SER A 267 -2.05 35.85 16.51
C SER A 267 -3.24 34.88 16.54
N PHE A 268 -2.99 33.57 16.53
CA PHE A 268 -4.02 32.54 16.51
C PHE A 268 -4.55 32.19 17.91
N GLU A 269 -5.68 31.47 17.93
CA GLU A 269 -6.35 30.98 19.14
C GLU A 269 -5.48 29.94 19.88
N GLN A 270 -5.38 30.04 21.21
CA GLN A 270 -4.53 29.16 22.03
C GLN A 270 -5.15 28.74 23.37
N ARG A 271 -6.48 28.78 23.56
CA ARG A 271 -7.11 28.42 24.85
C ARG A 271 -6.90 26.95 25.22
N PHE A 272 -6.57 26.10 24.25
CA PHE A 272 -6.32 24.67 24.44
C PHE A 272 -4.95 24.26 23.88
N SER A 273 -4.38 23.17 24.39
CA SER A 273 -3.07 22.66 23.95
C SER A 273 -3.03 22.43 22.43
N VAL A 274 -4.09 21.83 21.87
CA VAL A 274 -4.28 21.67 20.42
C VAL A 274 -4.21 23.00 19.64
N GLY A 275 -4.78 24.08 20.20
CA GLY A 275 -4.75 25.41 19.57
C GLY A 275 -3.32 25.96 19.50
N SER A 276 -2.59 25.92 20.62
CA SER A 276 -1.18 26.33 20.67
C SER A 276 -0.29 25.48 19.74
N TYR A 277 -0.56 24.18 19.62
CA TYR A 277 0.16 23.30 18.70
C TYR A 277 -0.09 23.64 17.23
N LEU A 278 -1.36 23.78 16.85
CA LEU A 278 -1.74 24.12 15.47
C LEU A 278 -1.21 25.50 15.07
N ALA A 279 -1.27 26.49 15.96
CA ALA A 279 -0.68 27.80 15.76
C ALA A 279 0.82 27.71 15.45
N HIS A 280 1.58 26.95 16.25
CA HIS A 280 3.01 26.75 16.02
C HIS A 280 3.31 26.07 14.67
N GLN A 281 2.57 25.00 14.34
CA GLN A 281 2.75 24.28 13.08
C GLN A 281 2.40 25.14 11.86
N GLY A 282 1.33 25.93 11.96
CA GLY A 282 0.93 26.89 10.92
C GLY A 282 2.01 27.93 10.66
N GLU A 283 2.50 28.59 11.71
CA GLU A 283 3.55 29.62 11.60
C GLU A 283 4.88 29.05 11.10
N LYS A 284 5.26 27.85 11.54
CA LYS A 284 6.47 27.20 11.03
C LYS A 284 6.36 26.92 9.53
N PHE A 285 5.18 26.51 9.06
CA PHE A 285 4.96 26.16 7.66
C PHE A 285 5.07 27.36 6.71
N THR A 286 4.60 28.54 7.12
CA THR A 286 4.68 29.75 6.28
C THR A 286 6.12 30.17 5.98
N THR A 287 7.08 29.83 6.84
CA THR A 287 8.50 30.12 6.61
C THR A 287 9.12 29.29 5.48
N ARG A 288 8.48 28.18 5.08
CA ARG A 288 9.10 27.13 4.27
C ARG A 288 8.33 26.76 3.01
N PHE A 289 7.15 27.36 2.80
CA PHE A 289 6.22 27.01 1.73
C PHE A 289 5.57 28.26 1.12
N ASP A 290 5.30 28.24 -0.18
CA ASP A 290 4.65 29.35 -0.89
C ASP A 290 3.13 29.14 -1.03
N ALA A 291 2.35 30.20 -0.85
CA ALA A 291 0.90 30.12 -0.84
C ALA A 291 0.30 29.82 -2.23
N ASN A 292 0.84 30.40 -3.30
CA ASN A 292 0.42 30.06 -4.66
C ASN A 292 0.84 28.63 -5.02
N SER A 293 2.02 28.16 -4.60
CA SER A 293 2.37 26.74 -4.74
C SER A 293 1.38 25.83 -4.03
N TYR A 294 0.95 26.16 -2.81
CA TYR A 294 -0.07 25.39 -2.09
C TYR A 294 -1.39 25.32 -2.87
N VAL A 295 -1.87 26.46 -3.37
CA VAL A 295 -3.08 26.54 -4.20
C VAL A 295 -2.92 25.71 -5.47
N THR A 296 -1.75 25.77 -6.12
CA THR A 296 -1.44 25.05 -7.36
C THR A 296 -1.44 23.54 -7.13
N LEU A 297 -0.71 23.06 -6.11
CA LEU A 297 -0.57 21.63 -5.84
C LEU A 297 -1.87 21.01 -5.31
N SER A 298 -2.59 21.69 -4.41
CA SER A 298 -3.91 21.20 -3.94
C SER A 298 -4.94 21.14 -5.07
N MET A 299 -4.93 22.10 -6.00
CA MET A 299 -5.78 22.03 -7.18
C MET A 299 -5.41 20.86 -8.10
N ALA A 300 -4.11 20.59 -8.30
CA ALA A 300 -3.67 19.44 -9.08
C ALA A 300 -4.09 18.10 -8.45
N MET A 301 -4.11 18.02 -7.12
CA MET A 301 -4.64 16.87 -6.37
C MET A 301 -6.15 16.71 -6.54
N ASP A 302 -6.91 17.79 -6.44
CA ASP A 302 -8.36 17.78 -6.62
C ASP A 302 -8.80 17.35 -8.02
N LEU A 303 -8.00 17.68 -9.04
CA LEU A 303 -8.24 17.32 -10.43
C LEU A 303 -7.82 15.88 -10.77
N PHE A 304 -7.08 15.20 -9.88
CA PHE A 304 -6.64 13.83 -10.11
C PHE A 304 -7.80 12.83 -9.99
N ASP A 305 -8.09 12.12 -11.08
CA ASP A 305 -9.17 11.13 -11.14
C ASP A 305 -8.81 9.99 -12.10
N LEU A 306 -8.52 8.81 -11.56
CA LEU A 306 -8.30 7.58 -12.34
C LEU A 306 -9.59 6.77 -12.54
N GLY A 307 -10.71 7.17 -11.93
CA GLY A 307 -11.97 6.44 -11.95
C GLY A 307 -12.56 6.23 -10.56
N ALA A 308 -13.90 6.18 -10.49
CA ALA A 308 -14.66 5.93 -9.26
C ALA A 308 -15.16 4.49 -9.14
N THR A 309 -15.10 3.72 -10.22
CA THR A 309 -15.63 2.35 -10.30
C THR A 309 -14.53 1.38 -10.68
N ARG A 310 -14.67 0.12 -10.28
CA ARG A 310 -13.74 -0.95 -10.66
C ARG A 310 -13.50 -1.00 -12.17
N LEU A 311 -14.53 -0.85 -12.99
CA LEU A 311 -14.40 -0.86 -14.45
C LEU A 311 -13.55 0.30 -14.97
N GLN A 312 -13.78 1.53 -14.50
CA GLN A 312 -12.96 2.67 -14.89
C GLN A 312 -11.50 2.51 -14.45
N LEU A 313 -11.27 1.99 -13.24
CA LEU A 313 -9.91 1.69 -12.78
C LEU A 313 -9.25 0.60 -13.63
N MET A 314 -10.01 -0.43 -14.03
CA MET A 314 -9.51 -1.45 -14.95
C MET A 314 -9.12 -0.84 -16.30
N GLU A 315 -9.94 0.05 -16.87
CA GLU A 315 -9.61 0.77 -18.11
C GLU A 315 -8.32 1.59 -17.95
N THR A 316 -8.20 2.32 -16.85
CA THR A 316 -7.04 3.17 -16.55
C THR A 316 -5.74 2.36 -16.37
N PHE A 317 -5.80 1.21 -15.70
CA PHE A 317 -4.61 0.39 -15.43
C PHE A 317 -4.32 -0.68 -16.49
N ASN A 318 -5.21 -0.89 -17.47
CA ASN A 318 -5.16 -2.01 -18.42
C ASN A 318 -3.78 -2.20 -19.07
N ASP A 319 -3.19 -1.11 -19.56
CA ASP A 319 -1.95 -1.18 -20.34
C ASP A 319 -0.69 -1.23 -19.47
N SER A 320 -0.80 -0.93 -18.17
CA SER A 320 0.33 -0.85 -17.22
C SER A 320 1.11 -2.17 -17.18
N ASP A 321 2.42 -2.12 -17.37
CA ASP A 321 3.32 -3.30 -17.43
C ASP A 321 4.36 -3.26 -16.29
N CYS A 322 3.84 -3.38 -15.06
CA CYS A 322 4.63 -3.40 -13.83
C CYS A 322 4.01 -4.27 -12.74
N ASP A 323 4.83 -4.61 -11.75
CA ASP A 323 4.40 -5.12 -10.45
C ASP A 323 3.83 -3.98 -9.59
N PHE A 324 2.83 -4.26 -8.78
CA PHE A 324 2.23 -3.28 -7.86
C PHE A 324 2.43 -3.69 -6.41
N LEU A 325 2.82 -2.71 -5.58
CA LEU A 325 2.77 -2.80 -4.13
C LEU A 325 1.92 -1.65 -3.61
N LEU A 326 0.86 -1.98 -2.88
CA LEU A 326 0.00 -1.01 -2.20
C LEU A 326 0.14 -1.17 -0.68
N VAL A 327 0.30 -0.04 0.01
CA VAL A 327 0.31 0.02 1.47
C VAL A 327 -0.67 1.08 1.92
N SER A 328 -1.62 0.72 2.78
CA SER A 328 -2.57 1.64 3.41
C SER A 328 -2.44 1.56 4.93
N PHE A 329 -3.09 2.49 5.65
CA PHE A 329 -3.04 2.54 7.11
C PHE A 329 -4.44 2.56 7.69
N SER A 330 -4.70 1.72 8.69
CA SER A 330 -6.05 1.45 9.21
C SER A 330 -6.79 2.68 9.73
N SER A 331 -6.06 3.70 10.21
CA SER A 331 -6.62 4.96 10.71
C SER A 331 -6.57 6.13 9.72
N ASP A 332 -6.06 5.91 8.50
CA ASP A 332 -6.06 6.93 7.46
C ASP A 332 -7.50 7.18 6.97
N TRP A 333 -7.97 8.40 7.19
CA TRP A 333 -9.29 8.84 6.78
C TRP A 333 -9.26 9.87 5.64
N LEU A 334 -8.06 10.32 5.25
CA LEU A 334 -7.85 11.16 4.08
C LEU A 334 -7.74 10.31 2.81
N PHE A 335 -6.92 9.26 2.86
CA PHE A 335 -6.72 8.24 1.84
C PHE A 335 -7.09 6.87 2.39
N THR A 336 -8.39 6.59 2.42
CA THR A 336 -8.91 5.44 3.18
C THR A 336 -8.39 4.09 2.64
N PRO A 337 -8.19 3.08 3.50
CA PRO A 337 -7.87 1.72 3.05
C PRO A 337 -8.87 1.15 2.05
N ARG A 338 -10.14 1.57 2.11
CA ARG A 338 -11.16 1.22 1.12
C ARG A 338 -10.76 1.65 -0.30
N GLN A 339 -10.26 2.87 -0.48
CA GLN A 339 -9.82 3.35 -1.79
C GLN A 339 -8.60 2.59 -2.32
N SER A 340 -7.69 2.15 -1.43
CA SER A 340 -6.60 1.23 -1.80
C SER A 340 -7.14 -0.13 -2.25
N ARG A 341 -8.12 -0.70 -1.54
CA ARG A 341 -8.79 -1.94 -1.94
C ARG A 341 -9.52 -1.83 -3.27
N ASP A 342 -10.08 -0.66 -3.61
CA ASP A 342 -10.69 -0.42 -4.93
C ASP A 342 -9.66 -0.54 -6.07
N ILE A 343 -8.43 -0.02 -5.87
CA ILE A 343 -7.32 -0.20 -6.83
C ILE A 343 -6.92 -1.67 -6.91
N VAL A 344 -6.73 -2.35 -5.77
CA VAL A 344 -6.37 -3.77 -5.71
C VAL A 344 -7.41 -4.62 -6.44
N ALA A 345 -8.70 -4.38 -6.23
CA ALA A 345 -9.77 -5.12 -6.88
C ALA A 345 -9.75 -4.96 -8.42
N ALA A 346 -9.36 -3.79 -8.92
CA ALA A 346 -9.21 -3.56 -10.37
C ALA A 346 -7.96 -4.26 -10.92
N LEU A 347 -6.82 -4.16 -10.23
CA LEU A 347 -5.57 -4.82 -10.61
C LEU A 347 -5.70 -6.35 -10.59
N THR A 348 -6.33 -6.91 -9.56
CA THR A 348 -6.63 -8.34 -9.47
C THR A 348 -7.53 -8.80 -10.63
N ALA A 349 -8.55 -8.02 -10.98
CA ALA A 349 -9.43 -8.34 -12.12
C ALA A 349 -8.69 -8.41 -13.47
N LEU A 350 -7.62 -7.63 -13.61
CA LEU A 350 -6.78 -7.54 -14.79
C LEU A 350 -5.65 -8.58 -14.81
N ASN A 351 -5.58 -9.49 -13.83
CA ASN A 351 -4.43 -10.39 -13.62
C ASN A 351 -3.09 -9.64 -13.50
N LYS A 352 -3.10 -8.43 -12.92
CA LYS A 352 -1.85 -7.71 -12.61
C LYS A 352 -1.24 -8.30 -11.33
N ARG A 353 0.08 -8.38 -11.30
CA ARG A 353 0.83 -8.81 -10.11
C ARG A 353 0.74 -7.72 -9.05
N VAL A 354 -0.05 -7.96 -8.01
CA VAL A 354 -0.32 -6.99 -6.94
C VAL A 354 -0.10 -7.59 -5.56
N THR A 355 0.56 -6.83 -4.69
CA THR A 355 0.62 -7.08 -3.25
C THR A 355 -0.03 -5.92 -2.52
N TYR A 356 -0.84 -6.22 -1.52
CA TYR A 356 -1.49 -5.23 -0.68
C TYR A 356 -1.36 -5.58 0.80
N ALA A 357 -0.93 -4.59 1.59
CA ALA A 357 -0.90 -4.67 3.04
C ALA A 357 -1.58 -3.44 3.65
N GLU A 358 -2.61 -3.67 4.47
CA GLU A 358 -3.10 -2.65 5.41
C GLU A 358 -2.27 -2.74 6.69
N ILE A 359 -1.62 -1.63 7.06
CA ILE A 359 -0.82 -1.52 8.28
C ILE A 359 -1.69 -0.94 9.39
N THR A 360 -1.80 -1.68 10.49
CA THR A 360 -2.45 -1.19 11.69
C THR A 360 -1.63 -0.05 12.27
N SER A 361 -2.18 1.16 12.25
CA SER A 361 -1.58 2.34 12.83
C SER A 361 -2.64 3.25 13.42
N THR A 362 -2.25 4.03 14.43
CA THR A 362 -3.04 5.10 15.04
C THR A 362 -2.64 6.49 14.52
N ALA A 363 -1.63 6.63 13.67
CA ALA A 363 -1.10 7.93 13.28
C ALA A 363 -1.90 8.66 12.17
N GLY A 364 -2.89 8.01 11.57
CA GLY A 364 -3.69 8.58 10.48
C GLY A 364 -2.95 8.52 9.14
N HIS A 365 -3.13 9.55 8.31
CA HIS A 365 -2.45 9.65 7.02
C HIS A 365 -0.92 9.74 7.16
N ASP A 366 -0.43 10.44 8.18
CA ASP A 366 1.01 10.64 8.41
C ASP A 366 1.75 9.35 8.80
N SER A 367 1.06 8.23 8.98
CA SER A 367 1.66 6.92 9.29
C SER A 367 2.80 6.54 8.35
N PHE A 368 2.76 6.91 7.06
CA PHE A 368 3.87 6.61 6.15
C PHE A 368 5.17 7.39 6.44
N LEU A 369 5.10 8.42 7.30
CA LEU A 369 6.21 9.28 7.71
C LEU A 369 6.60 9.10 9.19
N VAL A 370 5.94 8.20 9.93
CA VAL A 370 6.22 7.93 11.34
C VAL A 370 7.13 6.71 11.47
N ASP A 371 8.27 6.86 12.14
CA ASP A 371 9.32 5.84 12.28
C ASP A 371 8.79 4.43 12.60
N ARG A 372 7.91 4.30 13.60
CA ARG A 372 7.36 3.01 14.04
C ARG A 372 6.54 2.29 12.97
N ASP A 373 5.87 3.06 12.10
CA ASP A 373 5.01 2.53 11.05
C ASP A 373 5.83 2.25 9.79
N ILE A 374 6.86 3.08 9.52
CA ILE A 374 7.89 2.80 8.53
C ILE A 374 8.53 1.44 8.77
N GLU A 375 8.90 1.12 10.02
CA GLU A 375 9.46 -0.19 10.37
C GLU A 375 8.56 -1.37 9.98
N GLN A 376 7.23 -1.20 9.98
CA GLN A 376 6.30 -2.27 9.63
C GLN A 376 6.27 -2.55 8.12
N TYR A 377 6.26 -1.51 7.27
CA TYR A 377 6.15 -1.67 5.83
C TYR A 377 7.50 -1.65 5.09
N ALA A 378 8.60 -1.24 5.75
CA ALA A 378 9.93 -1.20 5.14
C ALA A 378 10.35 -2.56 4.57
N GLY A 379 10.10 -3.66 5.30
CA GLY A 379 10.48 -5.00 4.85
C GLY A 379 9.78 -5.45 3.56
N ILE A 380 8.51 -5.06 3.36
CA ILE A 380 7.79 -5.42 2.11
C ILE A 380 8.22 -4.52 0.93
N VAL A 381 8.61 -3.27 1.19
CA VAL A 381 9.24 -2.40 0.18
C VAL A 381 10.60 -2.97 -0.21
N GLU A 382 11.44 -3.34 0.77
CA GLU A 382 12.74 -3.95 0.54
C GLU A 382 12.62 -5.23 -0.29
N ALA A 383 11.70 -6.12 0.08
CA ALA A 383 11.49 -7.38 -0.65
C ALA A 383 11.06 -7.16 -2.10
N ARG A 384 10.26 -6.12 -2.37
CA ARG A 384 9.79 -5.79 -3.72
C ARG A 384 10.85 -5.09 -4.58
N LEU A 385 11.73 -4.31 -3.96
CA LEU A 385 12.84 -3.63 -4.66
C LEU A 385 14.12 -4.48 -4.72
N GLY A 386 14.24 -5.47 -3.85
CA GLY A 386 15.42 -6.30 -3.69
C GLY A 386 15.45 -7.51 -4.64
N LYS A 387 16.42 -8.40 -4.38
CA LYS A 387 16.41 -9.73 -4.98
C LYS A 387 15.69 -10.64 -4.00
N ILE A 388 14.68 -11.36 -4.48
CA ILE A 388 13.93 -12.30 -3.67
C ILE A 388 14.88 -13.45 -3.30
N GLU A 389 15.22 -13.58 -2.01
CA GLU A 389 15.90 -14.78 -1.53
C GLU A 389 14.91 -15.96 -1.58
N THR A 390 15.13 -16.88 -2.50
CA THR A 390 14.48 -18.19 -2.48
C THR A 390 15.04 -19.00 -1.32
N ARG A 391 14.40 -18.89 -0.15
CA ARG A 391 14.60 -19.84 0.94
C ARG A 391 13.74 -21.06 0.71
N GLN A 392 14.32 -22.23 0.96
CA GLN A 392 13.60 -23.50 0.92
C GLN A 392 12.52 -23.48 2.02
N SER A 393 11.27 -23.70 1.64
CA SER A 393 10.15 -23.81 2.58
C SER A 393 10.18 -25.18 3.24
N ASP A 394 10.14 -25.25 4.57
CA ASP A 394 9.80 -26.49 5.27
C ASP A 394 8.27 -26.68 5.18
N LEU A 395 7.84 -27.54 4.26
CA LEU A 395 6.43 -27.86 4.08
C LEU A 395 5.98 -28.92 5.08
N SER A 396 4.73 -28.80 5.53
CA SER A 396 4.05 -29.89 6.20
C SER A 396 3.77 -31.05 5.21
N PRO A 397 3.59 -32.29 5.69
CA PRO A 397 3.20 -33.41 4.82
C PRO A 397 1.93 -33.15 4.01
N VAL A 398 0.97 -32.40 4.57
CA VAL A 398 -0.27 -32.00 3.89
C VAL A 398 0.02 -31.02 2.77
N GLU A 399 0.88 -30.03 2.98
CA GLU A 399 1.31 -29.11 1.92
C GLU A 399 2.11 -29.81 0.82
N GLU A 400 2.93 -30.81 1.16
CA GLU A 400 3.62 -31.63 0.15
C GLU A 400 2.64 -32.41 -0.73
N LEU A 401 1.58 -32.97 -0.13
CA LEU A 401 0.50 -33.62 -0.86
C LEU A 401 -0.24 -32.63 -1.76
N ILE A 402 -0.67 -31.48 -1.25
CA ILE A 402 -1.31 -30.42 -2.05
C ILE A 402 -0.42 -30.02 -3.23
N LEU A 403 0.88 -29.81 -2.97
CA LEU A 403 1.86 -29.43 -3.98
C LEU A 403 2.04 -30.50 -5.07
N SER A 404 1.79 -31.77 -4.76
CA SER A 404 1.82 -32.87 -5.75
C SER A 404 0.57 -32.92 -6.65
N LEU A 405 -0.55 -32.35 -6.21
CA LEU A 405 -1.82 -32.31 -6.94
C LEU A 405 -1.87 -31.18 -7.98
N ILE A 406 -0.97 -30.20 -7.88
CA ILE A 406 -0.96 -29.03 -8.76
C ILE A 406 0.04 -29.27 -9.93
N PRO A 407 -0.42 -29.33 -11.19
CA PRO A 407 0.45 -29.52 -12.35
C PRO A 407 1.36 -28.32 -12.59
N SER A 408 2.59 -28.57 -13.07
CA SER A 408 3.55 -27.51 -13.38
C SER A 408 2.97 -26.43 -14.30
N GLY A 409 3.22 -25.17 -13.96
CA GLY A 409 2.78 -24.01 -14.73
C GLY A 409 1.32 -23.58 -14.50
N ALA A 410 0.54 -24.31 -13.70
CA ALA A 410 -0.82 -23.93 -13.34
C ALA A 410 -0.83 -22.63 -12.50
N SER A 411 -1.82 -21.77 -12.74
CA SER A 411 -2.07 -20.60 -11.89
C SER A 411 -2.78 -20.99 -10.59
N VAL A 412 -2.37 -20.40 -9.46
CA VAL A 412 -2.85 -20.79 -8.13
C VAL A 412 -3.26 -19.57 -7.29
N LEU A 413 -4.47 -19.65 -6.73
CA LEU A 413 -4.95 -18.78 -5.66
C LEU A 413 -4.96 -19.55 -4.34
N ASP A 414 -4.14 -19.14 -3.38
CA ASP A 414 -4.05 -19.75 -2.05
C ASP A 414 -4.81 -18.92 -1.00
N LEU A 415 -5.92 -19.46 -0.51
CA LEU A 415 -6.82 -18.81 0.44
C LEU A 415 -6.42 -19.16 1.87
N GLY A 416 -6.13 -18.13 2.68
CA GLY A 416 -5.54 -18.33 4.01
C GLY A 416 -4.07 -18.75 3.91
N CYS A 417 -3.30 -18.11 3.02
CA CYS A 417 -1.95 -18.56 2.64
C CYS A 417 -0.91 -18.50 3.76
N GLY A 418 -1.25 -17.95 4.93
CA GLY A 418 -0.34 -17.82 6.06
C GLY A 418 0.89 -17.00 5.69
N ASP A 419 2.07 -17.47 6.09
CA ASP A 419 3.35 -16.84 5.76
C ASP A 419 3.86 -17.15 4.33
N GLY A 420 3.04 -17.83 3.51
CA GLY A 420 3.28 -18.09 2.10
C GLY A 420 4.20 -19.29 1.80
N ASN A 421 4.35 -20.26 2.71
CA ASN A 421 5.22 -21.43 2.48
C ASN A 421 4.84 -22.24 1.24
N LEU A 422 3.55 -22.56 1.07
CA LEU A 422 3.03 -23.28 -0.11
C LEU A 422 3.30 -22.49 -1.40
N LEU A 423 2.95 -21.20 -1.44
CA LEU A 423 3.20 -20.33 -2.60
C LEU A 423 4.69 -20.21 -2.93
N ALA A 424 5.56 -20.12 -1.91
CA ALA A 424 7.00 -20.08 -2.12
C ALA A 424 7.52 -21.41 -2.73
N ALA A 425 6.98 -22.55 -2.29
CA ALA A 425 7.33 -23.85 -2.85
C ALA A 425 6.82 -24.04 -4.29
N LEU A 426 5.59 -23.59 -4.58
CA LEU A 426 5.02 -23.56 -5.93
C LEU A 426 5.91 -22.73 -6.87
N ARG A 427 6.30 -21.52 -6.46
CA ARG A 427 7.23 -20.69 -7.23
C ARG A 427 8.57 -21.37 -7.48
N GLY A 428 9.10 -22.08 -6.48
CA GLY A 428 10.32 -22.89 -6.62
C GLY A 428 10.20 -24.04 -7.64
N ARG A 429 8.97 -24.48 -7.96
CA ARG A 429 8.66 -25.45 -9.02
C ARG A 429 8.33 -24.82 -10.38
N GLY A 430 8.51 -23.50 -10.53
CA GLY A 430 8.32 -22.79 -11.80
C GLY A 430 6.89 -22.33 -12.07
N HIS A 431 6.08 -22.13 -11.03
CA HIS A 431 4.78 -21.47 -11.17
C HIS A 431 4.95 -19.96 -11.06
N ASP A 432 4.49 -19.23 -12.09
CA ASP A 432 4.66 -17.78 -12.18
C ASP A 432 3.42 -17.00 -11.71
N ASP A 433 2.22 -17.55 -11.91
CA ASP A 433 0.95 -16.91 -11.58
C ASP A 433 0.40 -17.43 -10.24
N LEU A 434 0.82 -16.76 -9.17
CA LEU A 434 0.57 -17.16 -7.79
C LEU A 434 0.05 -15.96 -7.00
N VAL A 435 -1.09 -16.13 -6.34
CA VAL A 435 -1.70 -15.12 -5.47
C VAL A 435 -2.11 -15.75 -4.13
N GLY A 436 -1.75 -15.09 -3.04
CA GLY A 436 -2.23 -15.43 -1.70
C GLY A 436 -3.30 -14.46 -1.21
N VAL A 437 -4.25 -14.98 -0.43
CA VAL A 437 -5.21 -14.17 0.35
C VAL A 437 -4.99 -14.45 1.83
N GLU A 438 -4.84 -13.41 2.62
CA GLU A 438 -4.65 -13.50 4.07
C GLU A 438 -5.24 -12.24 4.73
N VAL A 439 -5.68 -12.36 5.98
CA VAL A 439 -6.25 -11.26 6.78
C VAL A 439 -5.31 -10.85 7.93
N ALA A 440 -4.46 -11.75 8.41
CA ALA A 440 -3.51 -11.46 9.46
C ALA A 440 -2.31 -10.67 8.91
N GLN A 441 -2.22 -9.39 9.29
CA GLN A 441 -1.12 -8.48 8.88
C GLN A 441 0.26 -9.13 9.02
N ALA A 442 0.55 -9.80 10.13
CA ALA A 442 1.86 -10.42 10.36
C ALA A 442 2.21 -11.50 9.32
N ASN A 443 1.21 -12.23 8.82
CA ASN A 443 1.38 -13.25 7.78
C ASN A 443 1.53 -12.60 6.40
N ILE A 444 0.73 -11.58 6.09
CA ILE A 444 0.85 -10.77 4.87
C ILE A 444 2.27 -10.21 4.76
N LEU A 445 2.80 -9.59 5.82
CA LEU A 445 4.14 -9.00 5.83
C LEU A 445 5.24 -10.06 5.61
N LYS A 446 5.11 -11.25 6.21
CA LYS A 446 6.06 -12.35 5.99
C LYS A 446 6.00 -12.86 4.56
N ALA A 447 4.82 -13.13 4.03
CA ALA A 447 4.64 -13.65 2.68
C ALA A 447 5.10 -12.63 1.62
N ALA A 448 4.69 -11.36 1.75
CA ALA A 448 5.16 -10.27 0.91
C ALA A 448 6.68 -10.04 1.04
N GLY A 449 7.25 -10.23 2.24
CA GLY A 449 8.69 -10.22 2.49
C GLY A 449 9.46 -11.32 1.76
N ARG A 450 8.79 -12.43 1.38
CA ARG A 450 9.32 -13.46 0.46
C ARG A 450 9.11 -13.09 -1.01
N GLY A 451 8.69 -11.85 -1.32
CA GLY A 451 8.38 -11.38 -2.67
C GLY A 451 7.16 -12.05 -3.30
N LEU A 452 6.23 -12.59 -2.50
CA LEU A 452 4.98 -13.18 -2.99
C LEU A 452 3.92 -12.10 -3.25
N ASN A 453 3.02 -12.38 -4.17
CA ASN A 453 1.81 -11.58 -4.36
C ASN A 453 0.77 -12.02 -3.34
N VAL A 454 0.42 -11.13 -2.41
CA VAL A 454 -0.55 -11.40 -1.35
C VAL A 454 -1.43 -10.19 -1.18
N ILE A 455 -2.73 -10.42 -1.05
CA ILE A 455 -3.74 -9.38 -0.88
C ILE A 455 -4.51 -9.57 0.43
N ASP A 456 -4.76 -8.46 1.11
CA ASP A 456 -5.63 -8.40 2.30
C ASP A 456 -7.12 -8.44 1.91
N TYR A 457 -7.73 -9.62 2.06
CA TYR A 457 -9.17 -9.84 1.93
C TYR A 457 -9.70 -10.77 3.02
N ASP A 458 -10.84 -10.40 3.60
CA ASP A 458 -11.57 -11.26 4.51
C ASP A 458 -12.43 -12.26 3.74
N LEU A 459 -12.04 -13.55 3.79
CA LEU A 459 -12.76 -14.66 3.17
C LEU A 459 -14.23 -14.79 3.63
N ASN A 460 -14.59 -14.23 4.79
CA ASN A 460 -15.98 -14.20 5.25
C ASN A 460 -16.87 -13.28 4.40
N THR A 461 -16.28 -12.40 3.59
CA THR A 461 -16.98 -11.46 2.70
C THR A 461 -17.01 -11.91 1.23
N GLY A 462 -16.51 -13.12 0.94
CA GLY A 462 -16.38 -13.66 -0.41
C GLY A 462 -15.10 -13.22 -1.12
N LEU A 463 -15.06 -13.38 -2.45
CA LEU A 463 -13.89 -13.11 -3.30
C LEU A 463 -14.20 -12.07 -4.39
N PRO A 464 -14.73 -10.86 -4.04
CA PRO A 464 -15.25 -9.91 -5.01
C PRO A 464 -14.17 -9.32 -5.94
N ALA A 465 -12.90 -9.36 -5.54
CA ALA A 465 -11.75 -8.90 -6.32
C ALA A 465 -11.41 -9.79 -7.51
N PHE A 466 -11.89 -11.04 -7.49
CA PHE A 466 -11.53 -12.07 -8.45
C PHE A 466 -12.68 -12.29 -9.45
N ILE A 467 -12.31 -12.49 -10.72
CA ILE A 467 -13.26 -12.78 -11.79
C ILE A 467 -13.47 -14.29 -11.95
N ASP A 468 -14.47 -14.66 -12.75
CA ASP A 468 -14.84 -16.06 -12.93
C ASP A 468 -13.75 -16.82 -13.70
N ALA A 469 -13.48 -18.05 -13.27
CA ALA A 469 -12.48 -18.97 -13.85
C ALA A 469 -11.08 -18.34 -14.04
N GLN A 470 -10.70 -17.43 -13.15
CA GLN A 470 -9.43 -16.70 -13.17
C GLN A 470 -8.23 -17.62 -12.95
N PHE A 471 -8.35 -18.61 -12.06
CA PHE A 471 -7.24 -19.50 -11.70
C PHE A 471 -7.51 -20.93 -12.13
N ASP A 472 -6.45 -21.67 -12.48
CA ASP A 472 -6.54 -23.10 -12.70
C ASP A 472 -6.87 -23.83 -11.40
N PHE A 473 -6.23 -23.43 -10.30
CA PHE A 473 -6.45 -23.98 -8.97
C PHE A 473 -6.72 -22.90 -7.92
N VAL A 474 -7.74 -23.12 -7.10
CA VAL A 474 -7.94 -22.40 -5.83
C VAL A 474 -7.68 -23.38 -4.69
N VAL A 475 -6.80 -23.03 -3.77
CA VAL A 475 -6.42 -23.86 -2.62
C VAL A 475 -6.99 -23.23 -1.36
N LEU A 476 -7.61 -24.04 -0.52
CA LEU A 476 -7.96 -23.69 0.86
C LEU A 476 -7.37 -24.76 1.77
N SER A 477 -6.21 -24.46 2.34
CA SER A 477 -5.50 -25.39 3.22
C SER A 477 -5.81 -25.09 4.69
N ALA A 478 -6.32 -26.07 5.43
CA ALA A 478 -6.53 -26.04 6.87
C ALA A 478 -7.28 -24.79 7.41
N THR A 479 -8.11 -24.16 6.57
CA THR A 479 -8.80 -22.89 6.88
C THR A 479 -10.32 -23.05 6.95
N LEU A 480 -10.86 -24.13 6.40
CA LEU A 480 -12.31 -24.39 6.30
C LEU A 480 -13.04 -24.24 7.64
N GLN A 481 -12.46 -24.78 8.71
CA GLN A 481 -13.01 -24.82 10.05
C GLN A 481 -13.01 -23.47 10.78
N ALA A 482 -12.24 -22.49 10.28
CA ALA A 482 -12.13 -21.16 10.86
C ALA A 482 -13.10 -20.14 10.22
N VAL A 483 -13.61 -20.42 9.01
CA VAL A 483 -14.49 -19.54 8.24
C VAL A 483 -15.95 -19.63 8.73
N SER A 484 -16.66 -18.50 8.72
CA SER A 484 -18.06 -18.45 9.17
C SER A 484 -19.06 -18.96 8.13
N ASN A 485 -18.84 -18.64 6.85
CA ASN A 485 -19.73 -18.85 5.71
C ASN A 485 -19.22 -19.93 4.73
N VAL A 486 -19.01 -21.16 5.20
CA VAL A 486 -18.41 -22.27 4.44
C VAL A 486 -19.10 -22.54 3.09
N ALA A 487 -20.43 -22.57 3.07
CA ALA A 487 -21.19 -22.89 1.86
C ALA A 487 -21.01 -21.84 0.75
N GLU A 488 -21.01 -20.55 1.10
CA GLU A 488 -20.79 -19.45 0.16
C GLU A 488 -19.33 -19.41 -0.30
N LEU A 489 -18.38 -19.72 0.59
CA LEU A 489 -16.97 -19.80 0.22
C LEU A 489 -16.73 -20.91 -0.82
N PHE A 490 -17.38 -22.06 -0.71
CA PHE A 490 -17.32 -23.11 -1.74
C PHE A 490 -17.83 -22.61 -3.10
N ASP A 491 -18.93 -21.85 -3.11
CA ASP A 491 -19.48 -21.28 -4.34
C ASP A 491 -18.49 -20.26 -4.96
N GLU A 492 -17.88 -19.40 -4.14
CA GLU A 492 -16.87 -18.43 -4.59
C GLU A 492 -15.58 -19.11 -5.09
N MET A 493 -15.11 -20.16 -4.40
CA MET A 493 -13.93 -20.93 -4.81
C MET A 493 -14.15 -21.60 -6.17
N LEU A 494 -15.32 -22.19 -6.38
CA LEU A 494 -15.71 -22.81 -7.65
C LEU A 494 -16.08 -21.80 -8.74
N ARG A 495 -16.38 -20.55 -8.39
CA ARG A 495 -16.55 -19.45 -9.34
C ARG A 495 -15.20 -18.97 -9.84
N VAL A 496 -14.25 -18.77 -8.94
CA VAL A 496 -12.93 -18.20 -9.24
C VAL A 496 -11.96 -19.24 -9.84
N GLY A 497 -12.01 -20.48 -9.37
CA GLY A 497 -11.13 -21.57 -9.78
C GLY A 497 -11.80 -22.55 -10.72
N LYS A 498 -11.05 -23.05 -11.71
CA LYS A 498 -11.49 -24.20 -12.53
C LYS A 498 -11.52 -25.49 -11.70
N ARG A 499 -10.56 -25.62 -10.78
CA ARG A 499 -10.46 -26.70 -9.80
C ARG A 499 -10.16 -26.11 -8.45
N VAL A 500 -10.58 -26.82 -7.42
CA VAL A 500 -10.47 -26.39 -6.05
C VAL A 500 -9.85 -27.52 -5.23
N ILE A 501 -8.82 -27.21 -4.45
CA ILE A 501 -8.21 -28.13 -3.48
C ILE A 501 -8.60 -27.66 -2.09
N VAL A 502 -9.36 -28.46 -1.36
CA VAL A 502 -9.74 -28.17 0.02
C VAL A 502 -9.10 -29.18 0.94
N SER A 503 -8.26 -28.72 1.86
CA SER A 503 -7.75 -29.52 2.97
C SER A 503 -8.41 -29.08 4.27
N PHE A 504 -8.84 -30.04 5.08
CA PHE A 504 -9.50 -29.75 6.37
C PHE A 504 -9.27 -30.87 7.41
N PRO A 505 -9.21 -30.50 8.70
CA PRO A 505 -9.15 -31.48 9.79
C PRO A 505 -10.46 -32.25 9.92
N ASN A 506 -10.37 -33.58 10.09
CA ASN A 506 -11.49 -34.48 10.32
C ASN A 506 -11.80 -34.62 11.83
N PHE A 507 -12.84 -33.95 12.32
CA PHE A 507 -13.22 -34.02 13.74
C PHE A 507 -13.88 -35.35 14.14
N ALA A 508 -14.18 -36.21 13.17
CA ALA A 508 -14.64 -37.57 13.42
C ALA A 508 -13.49 -38.58 13.55
N TYR A 509 -12.23 -38.14 13.53
CA TYR A 509 -11.07 -39.00 13.75
C TYR A 509 -11.14 -39.75 15.09
N ARG A 510 -10.80 -41.04 15.09
CA ARG A 510 -11.02 -41.96 16.22
C ARG A 510 -10.45 -41.46 17.54
N LYS A 511 -9.28 -40.83 17.55
CA LYS A 511 -8.65 -40.33 18.78
C LYS A 511 -9.47 -39.24 19.45
N LEU A 512 -10.12 -38.39 18.65
CA LEU A 512 -11.01 -37.36 19.15
C LEU A 512 -12.30 -37.98 19.72
N ARG A 513 -12.83 -39.04 19.09
CA ARG A 513 -13.99 -39.78 19.63
C ARG A 513 -13.65 -40.49 20.93
N GLU A 514 -12.49 -41.14 21.01
CA GLU A 514 -12.00 -41.84 22.20
C GLU A 514 -11.93 -40.90 23.41
N ASP A 515 -11.53 -39.65 23.23
CA ASP A 515 -11.51 -38.65 24.31
C ASP A 515 -12.89 -38.34 24.88
N TYR A 516 -13.90 -38.16 24.03
CA TYR A 516 -15.27 -37.96 24.49
C TYR A 516 -15.79 -39.20 25.22
N VAL A 517 -15.58 -40.38 24.63
CA VAL A 517 -16.13 -41.65 25.16
C VAL A 517 -15.45 -42.07 26.46
N VAL A 518 -14.11 -42.00 26.51
CA VAL A 518 -13.32 -42.52 27.63
C VAL A 518 -13.12 -41.46 28.71
N ARG A 519 -12.81 -40.22 28.33
CA ARG A 519 -12.45 -39.16 29.28
C ARG A 519 -13.61 -38.22 29.62
N GLY A 520 -14.66 -38.19 28.81
CA GLY A 520 -15.78 -37.24 28.98
C GLY A 520 -15.33 -35.79 28.87
N ARG A 521 -14.29 -35.51 28.08
CA ARG A 521 -13.69 -34.18 27.89
C ARG A 521 -13.76 -33.78 26.43
N SER A 522 -13.79 -32.48 26.18
CA SER A 522 -13.59 -31.95 24.83
C SER A 522 -12.29 -32.50 24.24
N PRO A 523 -12.33 -33.05 23.01
CA PRO A 523 -11.20 -33.72 22.38
C PRO A 523 -9.99 -32.83 22.25
N ARG A 524 -8.82 -33.43 22.41
CA ARG A 524 -7.55 -32.77 22.13
C ARG A 524 -6.57 -33.82 21.63
N ALA A 525 -6.15 -33.69 20.39
CA ALA A 525 -5.09 -34.50 19.79
C ALA A 525 -3.88 -33.63 19.42
N PRO A 526 -2.69 -34.21 19.21
CA PRO A 526 -1.55 -33.50 18.62
C PRO A 526 -1.91 -32.84 17.26
N GLY A 527 -1.05 -31.94 16.77
CA GLY A 527 -1.27 -31.23 15.50
C GLY A 527 -2.36 -30.15 15.59
N GLU A 528 -3.21 -30.07 14.57
CA GLU A 528 -4.27 -29.05 14.40
C GLU A 528 -5.40 -29.14 15.45
N PHE A 529 -5.42 -30.21 16.24
CA PHE A 529 -6.41 -30.43 17.30
C PHE A 529 -5.89 -30.05 18.70
N ASN A 530 -4.68 -29.48 18.81
CA ASN A 530 -4.00 -29.30 20.09
C ASN A 530 -4.45 -28.03 20.86
N TYR A 531 -5.69 -27.61 20.68
CA TYR A 531 -6.26 -26.42 21.31
C TYR A 531 -7.06 -26.78 22.56
N ARG A 532 -7.19 -25.81 23.47
CA ARG A 532 -8.18 -25.92 24.55
C ARG A 532 -9.54 -25.56 23.95
N TRP A 533 -10.62 -26.21 24.41
CA TRP A 533 -11.95 -25.97 23.83
C TRP A 533 -12.43 -24.52 23.92
N TYR A 534 -11.94 -23.76 24.92
CA TYR A 534 -12.24 -22.34 25.13
C TYR A 534 -11.24 -21.39 24.46
N ASP A 535 -10.23 -21.93 23.77
CA ASP A 535 -9.14 -21.17 23.14
C ASP A 535 -8.71 -21.90 21.86
N THR A 536 -9.65 -22.03 20.93
CA THR A 536 -9.49 -22.69 19.64
C THR A 536 -9.89 -21.74 18.52
N PRO A 537 -9.14 -21.69 17.41
CA PRO A 537 -9.54 -20.90 16.23
C PRO A 537 -10.71 -21.55 15.48
N ASN A 538 -11.00 -22.83 15.75
CA ASN A 538 -12.00 -23.61 15.03
C ASN A 538 -13.42 -23.17 15.42
N ARG A 539 -14.19 -22.69 14.45
CA ARG A 539 -15.61 -22.32 14.57
C ARG A 539 -16.54 -23.47 14.19
N ARG A 540 -16.07 -24.35 13.30
CA ARG A 540 -16.78 -25.53 12.80
C ARG A 540 -15.96 -26.79 13.10
N PHE A 541 -16.63 -27.93 13.09
CA PHE A 541 -16.05 -29.23 13.44
C PHE A 541 -16.43 -30.29 12.39
N PRO A 542 -16.05 -30.09 11.11
CA PRO A 542 -16.48 -30.98 10.04
C PRO A 542 -15.89 -32.39 10.18
N SER A 543 -16.67 -33.39 9.81
CA SER A 543 -16.15 -34.70 9.44
C SER A 543 -15.97 -34.81 7.92
N ILE A 544 -15.25 -35.85 7.47
CA ILE A 544 -15.15 -36.16 6.03
C ILE A 544 -16.53 -36.37 5.43
N ALA A 545 -17.41 -37.08 6.15
CA ALA A 545 -18.78 -37.33 5.71
C ALA A 545 -19.57 -36.04 5.50
N ASP A 546 -19.46 -35.07 6.42
CA ASP A 546 -20.18 -33.79 6.34
C ASP A 546 -19.77 -32.98 5.10
N VAL A 547 -18.47 -32.95 4.77
CA VAL A 547 -17.98 -32.20 3.60
C VAL A 547 -18.37 -32.89 2.30
N LEU A 548 -18.35 -34.23 2.26
CA LEU A 548 -18.85 -34.99 1.10
C LEU A 548 -20.37 -34.84 0.93
N ASP A 549 -21.14 -34.75 2.02
CA ASP A 549 -22.57 -34.44 1.98
C ASP A 549 -22.81 -33.04 1.41
N LEU A 550 -22.06 -32.03 1.86
CA LEU A 550 -22.12 -30.69 1.28
C LEU A 550 -21.83 -30.70 -0.23
N CYS A 551 -20.81 -31.45 -0.67
CA CYS A 551 -20.51 -31.60 -2.09
C CYS A 551 -21.69 -32.22 -2.85
N ARG A 552 -22.31 -33.28 -2.32
CA ARG A 552 -23.51 -33.90 -2.92
C ARG A 552 -24.69 -32.93 -2.99
N GLU A 553 -24.97 -32.21 -1.91
CA GLU A 553 -26.07 -31.25 -1.82
C GLU A 553 -25.92 -30.11 -2.84
N LYS A 554 -24.69 -29.62 -3.02
CA LYS A 554 -24.36 -28.58 -4.00
C LYS A 554 -24.08 -29.11 -5.40
N GLN A 555 -24.23 -30.42 -5.62
CA GLN A 555 -23.90 -31.08 -6.89
C GLN A 555 -22.47 -30.82 -7.35
N ILE A 556 -21.52 -30.72 -6.43
CA ILE A 556 -20.09 -30.54 -6.71
C ILE A 556 -19.48 -31.89 -7.07
N GLU A 557 -18.65 -31.91 -8.11
CA GLU A 557 -17.93 -33.11 -8.52
C GLU A 557 -16.64 -33.24 -7.70
N VAL A 558 -16.49 -34.36 -6.98
CA VAL A 558 -15.25 -34.72 -6.28
C VAL A 558 -14.40 -35.54 -7.25
N GLN A 559 -13.30 -34.95 -7.71
CA GLN A 559 -12.42 -35.55 -8.72
C GLN A 559 -11.38 -36.48 -8.09
N GLN A 560 -10.88 -36.11 -6.91
CA GLN A 560 -9.89 -36.87 -6.19
C GLN A 560 -10.04 -36.67 -4.68
N GLU A 561 -9.77 -37.73 -3.93
CA GLU A 561 -9.84 -37.78 -2.47
C GLU A 561 -8.51 -38.33 -1.95
N VAL A 562 -7.89 -37.61 -1.02
CA VAL A 562 -6.69 -38.07 -0.30
C VAL A 562 -6.98 -37.98 1.19
N TYR A 563 -6.75 -39.08 1.90
CA TYR A 563 -7.00 -39.21 3.34
C TYR A 563 -5.67 -39.47 4.03
N PHE A 564 -5.38 -38.72 5.09
CA PHE A 564 -4.07 -38.76 5.72
C PHE A 564 -4.19 -38.86 7.24
N ASP A 565 -3.27 -39.60 7.86
CA ASP A 565 -3.07 -39.64 9.32
C ASP A 565 -1.69 -39.07 9.64
N SER A 566 -1.67 -37.85 10.19
CA SER A 566 -0.41 -37.13 10.44
C SER A 566 0.49 -37.81 11.47
N GLU A 567 -0.07 -38.60 12.38
CA GLU A 567 0.70 -39.29 13.42
C GLU A 567 1.51 -40.46 12.86
N THR A 568 0.93 -41.22 11.93
CA THR A 568 1.62 -42.31 11.24
C THR A 568 2.31 -41.85 9.97
N SER A 569 2.08 -40.61 9.54
CA SER A 569 2.57 -40.03 8.28
C SER A 569 2.22 -40.92 7.08
N ALA A 570 0.98 -41.43 7.06
CA ALA A 570 0.51 -42.39 6.07
C ALA A 570 -0.83 -41.98 5.47
N GLU A 571 -1.01 -42.27 4.19
CA GLU A 571 -2.30 -42.19 3.52
C GLU A 571 -3.20 -43.36 3.93
N ILE A 572 -4.49 -43.06 4.14
CA ILE A 572 -5.52 -44.02 4.51
C ILE A 572 -6.32 -44.41 3.26
N SER A 573 -6.47 -45.71 3.02
CA SER A 573 -7.28 -46.21 1.90
C SER A 573 -8.75 -45.77 2.06
N PRO A 574 -9.44 -45.40 0.96
CA PRO A 574 -10.89 -45.18 1.00
C PRO A 574 -11.70 -46.37 1.53
N GLU A 575 -11.14 -47.59 1.46
CA GLU A 575 -11.76 -48.81 1.98
C GLU A 575 -11.54 -49.02 3.49
N ASP A 576 -10.62 -48.28 4.10
CA ASP A 576 -10.22 -48.42 5.51
C ASP A 576 -10.85 -47.34 6.40
N ASP A 577 -12.15 -47.08 6.22
CA ASP A 577 -12.96 -46.11 6.96
C ASP A 577 -12.21 -44.78 7.25
N PRO A 578 -11.92 -43.98 6.20
CA PRO A 578 -11.14 -42.75 6.37
C PRO A 578 -11.79 -41.76 7.33
N ASN A 579 -13.13 -41.75 7.44
CA ASN A 579 -13.84 -40.90 8.38
C ASN A 579 -13.55 -41.24 9.85
N LEU A 580 -13.09 -42.47 10.13
CA LEU A 580 -12.61 -42.90 11.44
C LEU A 580 -11.08 -42.81 11.57
N ASN A 581 -10.35 -43.17 10.51
CA ASN A 581 -8.91 -43.45 10.58
C ASN A 581 -7.99 -42.35 10.04
N ALA A 582 -8.52 -41.37 9.30
CA ALA A 582 -7.77 -40.21 8.84
C ALA A 582 -8.05 -38.99 9.72
N ASP A 583 -7.00 -38.23 10.04
CA ASP A 583 -7.10 -36.98 10.80
C ASP A 583 -7.29 -35.76 9.90
N THR A 584 -6.92 -35.89 8.62
CA THR A 584 -6.99 -34.85 7.60
C THR A 584 -7.52 -35.44 6.30
N ALA A 585 -8.33 -34.65 5.58
CA ALA A 585 -8.73 -34.99 4.21
C ALA A 585 -8.41 -33.84 3.26
N ILE A 586 -8.01 -34.20 2.05
CA ILE A 586 -7.77 -33.30 0.94
C ILE A 586 -8.69 -33.73 -0.20
N LEU A 587 -9.53 -32.81 -0.67
CA LEU A 587 -10.46 -33.04 -1.76
C LEU A 587 -10.10 -32.14 -2.95
N VAL A 588 -10.01 -32.72 -4.14
CA VAL A 588 -9.98 -31.97 -5.40
C VAL A 588 -11.40 -31.95 -5.96
N ILE A 589 -11.99 -30.76 -6.05
CA ILE A 589 -13.40 -30.57 -6.44
C ILE A 589 -13.53 -29.61 -7.63
N SER A 590 -14.61 -29.74 -8.39
CA SER A 590 -14.92 -28.89 -9.55
C SER A 590 -16.42 -28.72 -9.78
N GLN A 591 -16.79 -27.75 -10.63
CA GLN A 591 -18.16 -27.64 -11.12
C GLN A 591 -18.52 -28.86 -12.00
N PRO A 592 -19.81 -29.27 -12.04
CA PRO A 592 -20.27 -30.37 -12.90
C PRO A 592 -19.85 -30.25 -14.35
N GLY A 593 -19.32 -31.35 -14.91
CA GLY A 593 -18.98 -31.41 -16.34
C GLY A 593 -17.70 -30.65 -16.70
N SER A 594 -16.92 -30.22 -15.70
CA SER A 594 -15.55 -29.75 -15.92
C SER A 594 -14.69 -30.91 -16.43
N PRO A 595 -13.84 -30.71 -17.46
CA PRO A 595 -13.02 -31.79 -18.00
C PRO A 595 -12.11 -32.41 -16.92
N THR A 596 -12.13 -33.74 -16.84
CA THR A 596 -11.43 -34.53 -15.83
C THR A 596 -9.91 -34.62 -16.02
N ASN A 597 -9.33 -34.06 -17.10
CA ASN A 597 -7.90 -33.68 -17.29
C ASN A 597 -7.65 -33.24 -18.75
N PRO A 598 -6.56 -32.51 -19.05
CA PRO A 598 -5.90 -32.60 -20.36
C PRO A 598 -5.19 -33.94 -20.57
#